data_AF-A0A9N9NXQ8-F1
#
_entry.id   AF-A0A9N9NXQ8-F1
#
_cell.length_a   1.000
_cell.length_b   1.000
_cell.length_c   1.000
_cell.angle_alpha   90.00
_cell.angle_beta   90.00
_cell.angle_gamma   90.00
#
_symmetry.space_group_name_H-M   'P 1'
#
loop_
_entity.id
_entity.type
_entity.pdbx_description
1 polymer ?
#
loop_
_entity_poly.entity_id
_entity_poly.type
_entity_poly.pdbx_seq_one_letter_code
_entity_poly.pdbx_strand_id
1 'polypeptide(L)' 'AEKLRCKDQVDQKLMQWKGGKETNIRALISSLDTVLWEGLGWKTIGLHELVTPAQVKIKCMKAIGKVHPDKLQLNKDL' A
#
# COMPACT_ATOMS: atom_id res chain seq x y z
N ALA A 1 -4.09 -23.91 11.62
CA ALA A 1 -3.94 -22.94 12.72
C ALA A 1 -2.94 -21.82 12.35
N GLU A 2 -1.71 -22.16 11.95
CA GLU A 2 -0.63 -21.19 11.57
C GLU A 2 -1.09 -20.09 10.58
N LYS A 3 -1.73 -20.48 9.46
CA LYS A 3 -2.20 -19.56 8.40
C LYS A 3 -3.23 -18.54 8.90
N LEU A 4 -4.05 -18.91 9.87
CA LEU A 4 -5.03 -17.99 10.49
C LEU A 4 -4.29 -16.95 11.34
N ARG A 5 -3.31 -17.40 12.15
CA ARG A 5 -2.49 -16.51 12.99
C ARG A 5 -1.69 -15.51 12.15
N CYS A 6 -1.13 -15.93 11.02
CA CYS A 6 -0.43 -15.03 10.09
C CYS A 6 -1.39 -14.01 9.45
N LYS A 7 -2.63 -14.42 9.12
CA LYS A 7 -3.64 -13.52 8.57
C LYS A 7 -4.01 -12.44 9.60
N ASP A 8 -4.24 -12.83 10.85
CA ASP A 8 -4.62 -11.90 11.92
C ASP A 8 -3.55 -10.82 12.14
N GLN A 9 -2.27 -11.18 12.08
CA GLN A 9 -1.15 -10.23 12.18
C GLN A 9 -1.15 -9.21 11.03
N VAL A 10 -1.39 -9.66 9.80
CA VAL A 10 -1.46 -8.78 8.62
C VAL A 10 -2.67 -7.85 8.73
N ASP A 11 -3.83 -8.40 9.10
CA ASP A 11 -5.06 -7.62 9.25
C ASP A 11 -4.91 -6.55 10.34
N GLN A 12 -4.28 -6.90 11.47
CA GLN A 12 -3.98 -5.93 12.54
C GLN A 12 -3.04 -4.82 12.06
N LYS A 13 -1.98 -5.16 11.31
CA LYS A 13 -1.05 -4.17 10.72
C LYS A 13 -1.80 -3.21 9.78
N LEU A 14 -2.71 -3.74 8.96
CA LEU A 14 -3.53 -2.93 8.04
C LEU A 14 -4.52 -2.05 8.80
N MET A 15 -5.14 -2.54 9.87
CA MET A 15 -6.04 -1.74 10.70
C MET A 15 -5.30 -0.59 11.39
N GLN A 16 -4.13 -0.87 11.98
CA GLN A 16 -3.29 0.16 12.59
C GLN A 16 -2.82 1.19 11.55
N TRP A 17 -2.45 0.73 10.36
CA TRP A 17 -2.03 1.62 9.29
C TRP A 17 -3.17 2.53 8.82
N LYS A 18 -4.37 2.03 8.55
CA LYS A 18 -5.45 2.89 8.04
C LYS A 18 -6.11 3.75 9.13
N GLY A 19 -6.02 3.32 10.39
CA GLY A 19 -6.70 3.92 11.54
C GLY A 19 -6.47 5.43 11.64
N GLY A 20 -7.56 6.19 11.63
CA GLY A 20 -7.53 7.65 11.76
C GLY A 20 -7.14 8.40 10.49
N LYS A 21 -6.96 7.71 9.35
CA LYS A 21 -6.68 8.33 8.04
C LYS A 21 -7.38 7.64 6.87
N GLU A 22 -8.43 6.87 7.13
CA GLU A 22 -9.17 6.09 6.13
C GLU A 22 -9.73 6.95 5.00
N THR A 23 -10.12 8.20 5.31
CA THR A 23 -10.67 9.17 4.36
C THR A 23 -9.61 10.11 3.78
N ASN A 24 -8.36 10.03 4.25
CA ASN A 24 -7.26 10.87 3.80
C ASN A 24 -6.34 10.09 2.86
N ILE A 25 -6.71 10.06 1.58
CA ILE A 25 -5.96 9.35 0.54
C ILE A 25 -4.49 9.78 0.45
N ARG A 26 -4.15 11.04 0.76
CA ARG A 26 -2.76 11.52 0.75
C ARG A 26 -1.95 10.88 1.88
N ALA A 27 -2.52 10.85 3.09
CA ALA A 27 -1.91 10.22 4.24
C ALA A 27 -1.72 8.71 4.02
N LEU A 28 -2.70 8.03 3.42
CA LEU A 28 -2.59 6.63 3.03
C LEU A 28 -1.44 6.40 2.05
N ILE A 29 -1.40 7.13 0.92
CA ILE A 29 -0.37 6.95 -0.11
C ILE A 29 1.04 7.26 0.45
N SER A 30 1.19 8.33 1.23
CA SER A 30 2.49 8.76 1.75
C SER A 30 3.13 7.82 2.78
N SER A 31 2.33 6.91 3.35
CA SER A 31 2.77 5.97 4.40
C SER A 31 2.60 4.52 4.00
N LEU A 32 2.39 4.25 2.71
CA LEU A 32 2.14 2.91 2.19
C LEU A 32 3.37 2.00 2.38
N ASP A 33 4.57 2.56 2.39
CA ASP A 33 5.83 1.87 2.67
C ASP A 33 5.85 1.14 4.01
N THR A 34 5.07 1.61 5.00
CA THR A 34 5.00 0.98 6.32
C THR A 34 4.24 -0.36 6.32
N VAL A 35 3.38 -0.60 5.34
CA VAL A 35 2.55 -1.82 5.25
C VAL A 35 2.94 -2.78 4.15
N LEU A 36 3.65 -2.31 3.12
CA LEU A 36 4.10 -3.16 2.03
C LEU A 36 5.21 -4.13 2.48
N TRP A 37 5.38 -5.22 1.72
CA TRP A 37 6.45 -6.18 1.93
C TRP A 37 7.73 -5.72 1.23
N GLU A 38 8.86 -6.21 1.74
CA GLU A 38 10.18 -5.96 1.14
C GLU A 38 10.27 -6.53 -0.28
N GLY A 39 11.08 -5.90 -1.14
CA GLY A 39 11.26 -6.34 -2.53
C GLY A 39 10.22 -5.83 -3.53
N LEU A 40 9.12 -5.19 -3.10
CA LEU A 40 8.14 -4.60 -4.02
C LEU A 40 8.69 -3.40 -4.83
N GLY A 41 9.85 -2.86 -4.42
CA GLY A 41 10.47 -1.68 -5.01
C GLY A 41 9.60 -0.43 -4.85
N TRP A 42 8.86 -0.34 -3.74
CA TRP A 42 8.07 0.84 -3.42
C TRP A 42 8.97 1.96 -2.93
N LYS A 43 8.85 3.14 -3.53
CA LYS A 43 9.54 4.35 -3.09
C LYS A 43 8.57 5.16 -2.23
N THR A 44 8.96 5.50 -1.00
CA THR A 44 8.19 6.39 -0.12
C THR A 44 7.85 7.68 -0.85
N ILE A 45 6.59 8.10 -0.75
CA ILE A 45 6.05 9.26 -1.46
C ILE A 45 5.86 10.37 -0.45
N GLY A 46 6.56 11.49 -0.64
CA GLY A 46 6.40 12.64 0.24
C GLY A 46 5.06 13.34 0.04
N LEU A 47 4.54 14.00 1.07
CA LEU A 47 3.31 14.82 0.95
C LEU A 47 3.45 15.96 -0.08
N HIS A 48 4.67 16.46 -0.28
CA HIS A 48 4.99 17.45 -1.32
C HIS A 48 4.78 16.93 -2.75
N GLU A 49 4.77 15.60 -2.95
CA GLU A 49 4.45 14.96 -4.23
C GLU A 49 2.95 14.68 -4.39
N LEU A 50 2.11 15.08 -3.42
CA LEU A 50 0.67 14.78 -3.34
C LEU A 50 -0.17 16.06 -3.19
N VAL A 51 0.34 17.20 -3.64
CA VAL A 51 -0.33 18.51 -3.46
C VAL A 51 -1.60 18.57 -4.30
N THR A 52 -1.49 18.31 -5.61
CA THR A 52 -2.61 18.44 -6.54
C THR A 52 -3.41 17.15 -6.69
N PRO A 53 -4.71 17.23 -7.04
CA PRO A 53 -5.52 16.03 -7.32
C PRO A 53 -4.92 15.13 -8.41
N ALA A 54 -4.29 15.72 -9.42
CA ALA A 54 -3.64 14.98 -10.50
C ALA A 54 -2.46 14.15 -9.98
N GLN A 55 -1.62 14.74 -9.13
CA GLN A 55 -0.52 14.03 -8.47
C GLN A 55 -1.03 12.85 -7.64
N VAL A 56 -2.06 13.09 -6.81
CA VAL A 56 -2.69 12.04 -6.00
C VAL A 56 -3.20 10.89 -6.88
N LYS A 57 -3.90 11.20 -7.97
CA LYS A 57 -4.42 10.19 -8.92
C LYS A 57 -3.29 9.34 -9.50
N ILE A 58 -2.21 9.95 -9.99
CA ILE A 58 -1.08 9.23 -10.59
C ILE A 58 -0.44 8.28 -9.56
N LYS A 59 -0.18 8.77 -8.35
CA LYS A 59 0.47 7.97 -7.30
C LYS A 59 -0.46 6.85 -6.78
N CYS A 60 -1.77 7.10 -6.71
CA CYS A 60 -2.77 6.08 -6.40
C CYS A 60 -2.79 4.96 -7.46
N MET A 61 -2.83 5.31 -8.74
CA MET A 61 -2.78 4.34 -9.83
C MET A 61 -1.48 3.52 -9.80
N LYS A 62 -0.36 4.15 -9.46
CA LYS A 62 0.92 3.45 -9.27
C LYS A 62 0.88 2.46 -8.10
N ALA A 63 0.25 2.85 -6.97
CA ALA A 63 0.03 1.95 -5.83
C ALA A 63 -0.78 0.72 -6.27
N ILE A 64 -1.92 0.94 -6.90
CA ILE A 64 -2.78 -0.13 -7.43
C ILE A 64 -1.99 -1.04 -8.37
N GLY A 65 -1.26 -0.48 -9.34
CA GLY A 65 -0.48 -1.28 -10.29
C GLY A 65 0.62 -2.15 -9.66
N LYS A 66 1.04 -1.84 -8.42
CA LYS A 66 2.02 -2.65 -7.66
C LYS A 66 1.36 -3.70 -6.77
N VAL A 67 0.19 -3.41 -6.20
CA VAL A 67 -0.45 -4.28 -5.20
C VAL A 67 -1.68 -5.03 -5.71
N HIS A 68 -2.16 -4.72 -6.92
CA HIS A 68 -3.33 -5.39 -7.50
C HIS A 68 -3.05 -6.88 -7.68
N PRO A 69 -3.98 -7.78 -7.28
CA PRO A 69 -3.76 -9.22 -7.32
C PRO A 69 -3.31 -9.74 -8.70
N ASP A 70 -3.91 -9.26 -9.79
CA ASP A 70 -3.51 -9.64 -11.17
C ASP A 70 -2.03 -9.36 -11.48
N LYS A 71 -1.48 -8.27 -10.91
CA LYS A 71 -0.09 -7.86 -11.17
C LYS A 71 0.90 -8.68 -10.34
N LEU A 72 0.45 -9.23 -9.21
CA LEU A 72 1.25 -10.08 -8.33
C LEU A 72 1.26 -11.54 -8.79
N GLN A 73 0.17 -12.02 -9.38
CA GLN A 73 0.11 -13.38 -9.92
C GLN A 73 1.03 -13.57 -11.13
N LEU A 74 1.24 -12.50 -11.93
CA LEU A 74 2.13 -12.51 -13.08
C LEU A 74 3.62 -12.64 -12.71
N ASN A 75 4.00 -12.34 -11.47
CA ASN A 75 5.38 -12.38 -10.98
C ASN A 75 5.72 -13.66 -10.19
N LYS A 76 4.88 -14.71 -10.28
CA LYS A 76 5.10 -15.98 -9.56
C LYS A 76 6.00 -16.99 -10.28
N ASP A 77 6.42 -16.69 -11.51
CA ASP A 77 7.26 -17.57 -12.33
C ASP A 77 8.77 -17.25 -12.23
N LEU A 78 9.21 -16.62 -11.13
CA LEU A 78 10.64 -16.44 -10.79
C LEU A 78 10.98 -17.06 -9.44
#